data_AF-A0AAW5DXV5-F1
#
_entry.id   AF-A0AAW5DXV5-F1
#
_cell.length_a   1.000
_cell.length_b   1.000
_cell.length_c   1.000
_cell.angle_alpha   90.00
_cell.angle_beta   90.00
_cell.angle_gamma   90.00
#
_symmetry.space_group_name_H-M   'P 1'
#
loop_
_entity.id
_entity.type
_entity.pdbx_description
1 polymer ?
#
loop_
_entity_poly.entity_id
_entity_poly.type
_entity_poly.pdbx_seq_one_letter_code
_entity_poly.pdbx_strand_id
1 'polypeptide(L)'
;MKWIRNLKITQKFILLLVVTLLSLLVVGSLGFTQLISTGKKLDDMYVNKLKPIETVTSLKTNTQYIQTALVELMVNTDQARNQELLSKMEEIVKDNQQHRKSYQTDNPDELKLLNSITELASQYKETQDKIIDYAMKNQNTEAYEVNHLIMLLHHLNN
;
A
#
# COMPACT_ATOMS: atom_id res chain seq x y z
N MET A 1 38.30 -47.52 -12.24
CA MET A 1 38.24 -48.29 -10.96
C MET A 1 39.52 -49.02 -10.56
N LYS A 2 40.41 -49.47 -11.46
CA LYS A 2 41.71 -50.07 -11.05
C LYS A 2 42.68 -49.07 -10.39
N TRP A 3 42.44 -47.78 -10.60
CA TRP A 3 43.36 -46.67 -10.29
C TRP A 3 43.23 -46.24 -8.83
N ILE A 4 42.01 -46.28 -8.27
CA ILE A 4 41.72 -46.05 -6.85
C ILE A 4 42.21 -47.23 -5.99
N ARG A 5 42.23 -48.45 -6.56
CA ARG A 5 42.60 -49.67 -5.85
C ARG A 5 44.08 -49.72 -5.48
N ASN A 6 44.95 -49.11 -6.29
CA ASN A 6 46.41 -49.07 -6.09
C ASN A 6 46.90 -47.90 -5.23
N LEU A 7 45.99 -47.06 -4.69
CA LEU A 7 46.36 -45.95 -3.81
C LEU A 7 46.68 -46.44 -2.39
N LYS A 8 47.68 -45.81 -1.75
CA LYS A 8 47.97 -46.02 -0.33
C LYS A 8 46.79 -45.55 0.53
N ILE A 9 46.59 -46.13 1.70
CA ILE A 9 45.47 -45.80 2.61
C ILE A 9 45.35 -44.29 2.87
N THR A 10 46.47 -43.60 3.11
CA THR A 10 46.51 -42.14 3.30
C THR A 10 45.99 -41.35 2.09
N GLN A 11 46.30 -41.79 0.87
CA GLN A 11 45.82 -41.14 -0.36
C GLN A 11 44.31 -41.31 -0.56
N LYS A 12 43.73 -42.42 -0.10
CA LYS A 12 42.28 -42.64 -0.13
C LYS A 12 41.54 -41.68 0.80
N PHE A 13 42.09 -41.41 1.99
CA PHE A 13 41.53 -40.42 2.93
C PHE A 13 41.62 -38.98 2.39
N ILE A 14 42.76 -38.60 1.80
CA ILE A 14 42.92 -37.27 1.18
C ILE A 14 41.92 -37.10 0.02
N LEU A 15 41.74 -38.11 -0.82
CA LEU A 15 40.77 -38.07 -1.91
C LEU A 15 39.35 -37.84 -1.38
N LEU A 16 38.97 -38.52 -0.30
CA LEU A 16 37.65 -38.35 0.33
C LEU A 16 37.45 -36.92 0.83
N LEU A 17 38.45 -36.35 1.53
CA LEU A 17 38.43 -34.96 2.00
C LEU A 17 38.28 -33.95 0.86
N VAL A 18 39.01 -34.15 -0.23
CA VAL A 18 38.93 -33.28 -1.42
C VAL A 18 37.53 -33.33 -2.03
N VAL A 19 36.96 -34.53 -2.17
CA VAL A 19 35.60 -34.69 -2.71
C VAL A 19 34.55 -34.03 -1.80
N THR A 20 34.67 -34.19 -0.48
CA THR A 20 33.77 -33.52 0.47
C THR A 20 33.89 -32.01 0.41
N LEU A 21 35.10 -31.49 0.28
CA LEU A 21 35.37 -30.05 0.21
C LEU A 21 34.83 -29.45 -1.09
N LEU A 22 35.02 -30.14 -2.22
CA LEU A 22 34.42 -29.76 -3.50
C LEU A 22 32.88 -29.79 -3.44
N SER A 23 32.30 -30.82 -2.81
CA SER A 23 30.85 -30.91 -2.65
C SER A 23 30.29 -29.75 -1.81
N LEU A 24 30.99 -29.38 -0.73
CA LEU A 24 30.65 -28.21 0.09
C LEU A 24 30.73 -26.90 -0.69
N LEU A 25 31.74 -26.72 -1.54
CA LEU A 25 31.87 -25.53 -2.38
C LEU A 25 30.71 -25.41 -3.38
N VAL A 26 30.30 -26.53 -4.00
CA VAL A 26 29.17 -26.55 -4.94
C VAL A 26 27.88 -26.19 -4.21
N VAL A 27 27.58 -26.87 -3.09
CA VAL A 27 26.35 -26.59 -2.31
C VAL A 27 26.36 -25.17 -1.75
N GLY A 28 27.50 -24.70 -1.25
CA GLY A 28 27.66 -23.34 -0.73
C GLY A 28 27.43 -22.27 -1.81
N SER A 29 27.98 -22.46 -3.02
CA SER A 29 27.77 -21.54 -4.13
C SER A 29 26.31 -21.52 -4.62
N LEU A 30 25.69 -22.70 -4.75
CA LEU A 30 24.27 -22.81 -5.09
C LEU A 30 23.37 -22.16 -4.02
N GLY A 31 23.65 -22.42 -2.74
CA GLY A 31 22.92 -21.79 -1.63
C GLY A 31 23.06 -20.27 -1.63
N PHE A 32 24.28 -19.77 -1.85
CA PHE A 32 24.56 -18.33 -1.87
C PHE A 32 23.83 -17.61 -3.03
N THR A 33 23.87 -18.17 -4.23
CA THR A 33 23.17 -17.60 -5.40
C THR A 33 21.66 -17.59 -5.21
N GLN A 34 21.10 -18.67 -4.65
CA GLN A 34 19.68 -18.76 -4.33
C GLN A 34 19.27 -17.76 -3.26
N LEU A 35 20.10 -17.56 -2.22
CA LEU A 35 19.85 -16.59 -1.15
C LEU A 35 19.75 -15.15 -1.71
N ILE A 36 20.69 -14.77 -2.59
CA ILE A 36 20.67 -13.45 -3.24
C ILE A 36 19.41 -13.28 -4.11
N SER A 37 19.05 -14.31 -4.89
CA SER A 37 17.84 -14.25 -5.73
C SER A 37 16.58 -14.08 -4.89
N THR A 38 16.47 -14.84 -3.79
CA THR A 38 15.35 -14.71 -2.85
C THR A 38 15.30 -13.33 -2.22
N GLY A 39 16.44 -12.77 -1.79
CA GLY A 39 16.51 -11.42 -1.23
C GLY A 39 15.96 -10.36 -2.20
N LYS A 40 16.34 -10.43 -3.48
CA LYS A 40 15.82 -9.52 -4.52
C LYS A 40 14.32 -9.68 -4.76
N LYS A 41 13.80 -10.91 -4.76
CA LYS A 41 12.36 -11.18 -4.93
C LYS A 41 11.55 -10.67 -3.73
N LEU A 42 12.09 -10.79 -2.52
CA LEU A 42 11.43 -10.25 -1.32
C LEU A 42 11.39 -8.72 -1.35
N ASP A 43 12.48 -8.09 -1.78
CA ASP A 43 12.54 -6.63 -1.96
C ASP A 43 11.52 -6.15 -3.01
N ASP A 44 11.47 -6.80 -4.17
CA ASP A 44 10.48 -6.53 -5.21
C ASP A 44 9.03 -6.70 -4.69
N MET A 45 8.73 -7.80 -4.00
CA MET A 45 7.43 -8.03 -3.40
C MET A 45 7.07 -6.95 -2.38
N TYR A 46 8.03 -6.48 -1.59
CA TYR A 46 7.81 -5.43 -0.61
C TYR A 46 7.54 -4.08 -1.28
N VAL A 47 8.43 -3.65 -2.19
CA VAL A 47 8.39 -2.33 -2.81
C VAL A 47 7.28 -2.21 -3.84
N ASN A 48 7.12 -3.21 -4.72
CA ASN A 48 6.25 -3.13 -5.89
C ASN A 48 4.88 -3.80 -5.70
N LYS A 49 4.66 -4.53 -4.60
CA LYS A 49 3.36 -5.16 -4.30
C LYS A 49 2.79 -4.70 -2.97
N LEU A 50 3.50 -4.91 -1.86
CA LEU A 50 2.95 -4.65 -0.53
C LEU A 50 2.72 -3.15 -0.27
N LYS A 51 3.73 -2.31 -0.51
CA LYS A 51 3.64 -0.86 -0.28
C LYS A 51 2.54 -0.18 -1.12
N PRO A 52 2.34 -0.53 -2.41
CA PRO A 52 1.19 -0.07 -3.19
C PRO A 52 -0.15 -0.49 -2.60
N ILE A 53 -0.30 -1.74 -2.16
CA ILE A 53 -1.53 -2.25 -1.54
C ILE A 53 -1.83 -1.49 -0.24
N GLU A 54 -0.82 -1.28 0.60
CA GLU A 54 -0.93 -0.51 1.82
C GLU A 54 -1.38 0.92 1.53
N THR A 55 -0.77 1.57 0.53
CA THR A 55 -1.15 2.92 0.09
C THR A 55 -2.61 3.00 -0.31
N VAL A 56 -3.08 2.11 -1.19
CA VAL A 56 -4.48 2.09 -1.65
C VAL A 56 -5.43 1.79 -0.49
N THR A 57 -5.05 0.89 0.42
CA THR A 57 -5.85 0.56 1.60
C THR A 57 -5.98 1.75 2.54
N SER A 58 -4.88 2.47 2.79
CA SER A 58 -4.88 3.70 3.60
C SER A 58 -5.75 4.78 2.95
N LEU A 59 -5.63 5.00 1.63
CA LEU A 59 -6.49 5.93 0.91
C LEU A 59 -7.97 5.59 1.09
N LYS A 60 -8.35 4.31 0.94
CA LYS A 60 -9.73 3.85 1.12
C LYS A 60 -10.24 4.10 2.54
N THR A 61 -9.48 3.67 3.55
CA THR A 61 -9.84 3.86 4.98
C THR A 61 -9.98 5.34 5.31
N ASN A 62 -9.07 6.16 4.81
CA ASN A 62 -9.10 7.61 5.00
C ASN A 62 -10.32 8.26 4.34
N THR A 63 -10.72 7.81 3.15
CA THR A 63 -11.97 8.27 2.51
C THR A 63 -13.20 7.89 3.34
N GLN A 64 -13.26 6.67 3.88
CA GLN A 64 -14.36 6.23 4.75
C GLN A 64 -14.42 7.04 6.05
N TYR A 65 -13.26 7.34 6.64
CA TYR A 65 -13.17 8.23 7.79
C TYR A 65 -13.73 9.62 7.47
N ILE A 66 -13.30 10.22 6.36
CA ILE A 66 -13.80 11.54 5.95
C ILE A 66 -15.33 11.52 5.75
N GLN A 67 -15.89 10.49 5.11
CA GLN A 67 -17.34 10.35 4.96
C GLN A 67 -18.06 10.30 6.31
N THR A 68 -17.50 9.57 7.28
CA THR A 68 -18.07 9.44 8.62
C THR A 68 -17.96 10.77 9.39
N ALA A 69 -16.82 11.46 9.29
CA ALA A 69 -16.61 12.77 9.88
C ALA A 69 -17.56 13.82 9.30
N LEU A 70 -17.84 13.80 7.99
CA LEU A 70 -18.86 14.66 7.39
C LEU A 70 -20.26 14.38 7.95
N VAL A 71 -20.62 13.12 8.15
CA VAL A 71 -21.89 12.77 8.80
C VAL A 71 -21.94 13.24 10.24
N GLU A 72 -20.85 13.08 11.00
CA GLU A 72 -20.76 13.57 12.37
C GLU A 72 -20.89 15.10 12.43
N LEU A 73 -20.22 15.84 11.53
CA LEU A 73 -20.36 17.30 11.41
C LEU A 73 -21.81 17.73 11.14
N MET A 74 -22.58 16.96 10.38
CA MET A 74 -23.99 17.27 10.07
C MET A 74 -24.94 17.06 11.25
N VAL A 75 -24.58 16.26 12.25
CA VAL A 75 -25.48 15.94 13.37
C VAL A 75 -25.00 16.47 14.71
N ASN A 76 -23.73 16.87 14.80
CA ASN A 76 -23.10 17.29 16.03
C ASN A 76 -23.16 18.82 16.21
N THR A 77 -23.61 19.25 17.38
CA THR A 77 -23.73 20.66 17.77
C THR A 77 -22.52 21.17 18.56
N ASP A 78 -21.62 20.29 19.00
CA ASP A 78 -20.41 20.68 19.73
C ASP A 78 -19.35 21.27 18.76
N GLN A 79 -19.15 22.58 18.86
CA GLN A 79 -18.19 23.31 18.03
C GLN A 79 -16.74 22.83 18.23
N ALA A 80 -16.34 22.45 19.45
CA ALA A 80 -14.98 22.01 19.72
C ALA A 80 -14.69 20.68 19.00
N ARG A 81 -15.67 19.76 19.05
CA ARG A 81 -15.60 18.49 18.33
C ARG A 81 -15.62 18.70 16.81
N ASN A 82 -16.45 19.62 16.31
CA ASN A 82 -16.49 19.93 14.88
C ASN A 82 -15.14 20.50 14.37
N GLN A 83 -14.47 21.34 15.15
CA GLN A 83 -13.13 21.83 14.82
C GLN A 83 -12.07 20.72 14.82
N GLU A 84 -12.15 19.79 15.77
CA GLU A 84 -11.26 18.62 15.82
C GLU A 84 -11.42 17.76 14.55
N LEU A 85 -12.66 17.46 14.15
CA LEU A 85 -12.96 16.69 12.95
C LEU A 85 -12.42 17.36 11.69
N LEU A 86 -12.62 18.66 11.53
CA LEU A 86 -12.11 19.43 10.39
C LEU A 86 -10.58 19.40 10.33
N SER A 87 -9.92 19.63 11.46
CA SER A 87 -8.47 19.58 11.56
C SER A 87 -7.92 18.19 11.19
N LYS A 88 -8.60 17.13 11.64
CA LYS A 88 -8.20 15.75 11.34
C LYS A 88 -8.41 15.40 9.88
N MET A 89 -9.50 15.85 9.27
CA MET A 89 -9.76 15.69 7.84
C MET A 89 -8.68 16.36 6.99
N GLU A 90 -8.27 17.58 7.33
CA GLU A 90 -7.19 18.28 6.64
C GLU A 90 -5.85 17.53 6.74
N GLU A 91 -5.51 17.04 7.93
CA GLU A 91 -4.31 16.23 8.15
C GLU A 91 -4.31 14.98 7.25
N ILE A 92 -5.44 14.25 7.24
CA ILE A 92 -5.62 13.05 6.42
C ILE A 92 -5.50 13.37 4.92
N VAL A 93 -6.09 14.47 4.46
CA VAL A 93 -5.98 14.88 3.05
C VAL A 93 -4.52 15.16 2.67
N LYS A 94 -3.77 15.82 3.55
CA LYS A 94 -2.34 16.10 3.35
C LYS A 94 -1.50 14.82 3.34
N ASP A 95 -1.75 13.90 4.26
CA ASP A 95 -1.07 12.61 4.34
C ASP A 95 -1.35 11.75 3.09
N ASN A 96 -2.61 11.71 2.65
CA ASN A 96 -3.00 11.06 1.41
C ASN A 96 -2.26 11.61 0.18
N GLN A 97 -2.02 12.93 0.11
CA GLN A 97 -1.22 13.51 -0.97
C GLN A 97 0.23 13.02 -0.93
N GLN A 98 0.82 12.86 0.26
CA GLN A 98 2.16 12.33 0.42
C GLN A 98 2.24 10.85 0.03
N HIS A 99 1.27 10.03 0.47
CA HIS A 99 1.17 8.62 0.10
C HIS A 99 1.01 8.43 -1.42
N ARG A 100 0.23 9.27 -2.09
CA ARG A 100 0.13 9.24 -3.56
C ARG A 100 1.44 9.58 -4.24
N LYS A 101 2.19 10.58 -3.76
CA LYS A 101 3.49 10.96 -4.34
C LYS A 101 4.56 9.87 -4.18
N SER A 102 4.47 9.06 -3.13
CA SER A 102 5.41 7.97 -2.86
C SER A 102 4.98 6.62 -3.47
N TYR A 103 3.83 6.59 -4.14
CA TYR A 103 3.32 5.42 -4.83
C TYR A 103 4.19 5.08 -6.04
N GLN A 104 4.61 3.82 -6.12
CA GLN A 104 5.43 3.28 -7.19
C GLN A 104 4.85 1.95 -7.62
N THR A 105 4.72 1.74 -8.93
CA THR A 105 4.30 0.48 -9.51
C THR A 105 4.93 0.34 -10.90
N ASP A 106 5.24 -0.89 -11.28
CA ASP A 106 5.68 -1.24 -12.63
C ASP A 106 4.48 -1.51 -13.56
N ASN A 107 3.26 -1.48 -13.02
CA ASN A 107 2.03 -1.74 -13.77
C ASN A 107 1.38 -0.42 -14.24
N PRO A 108 1.34 -0.13 -15.56
CA PRO A 108 0.77 1.12 -16.07
C PRO A 108 -0.73 1.25 -15.80
N ASP A 109 -1.47 0.13 -15.70
CA ASP A 109 -2.91 0.16 -15.43
C ASP A 109 -3.21 0.60 -13.98
N GLU A 110 -2.36 0.20 -13.04
CA GLU A 110 -2.44 0.64 -11.65
C GLU A 110 -2.20 2.14 -11.52
N LEU A 111 -1.22 2.67 -12.24
CA LEU A 111 -0.95 4.11 -12.28
C LEU A 111 -2.13 4.89 -12.88
N LYS A 112 -2.74 4.36 -13.95
CA LYS A 112 -3.93 4.94 -14.57
C LYS A 112 -5.10 4.98 -13.59
N LEU A 113 -5.36 3.89 -12.87
CA LEU A 113 -6.42 3.82 -11.86
C LEU A 113 -6.17 4.81 -10.71
N LEU A 114 -4.93 4.92 -10.23
CA LEU A 114 -4.57 5.88 -9.19
C LEU A 114 -4.81 7.33 -9.63
N ASN A 115 -4.51 7.65 -10.89
CA ASN A 115 -4.78 8.96 -11.46
C ASN A 115 -6.29 9.25 -11.52
N SER A 116 -7.10 8.28 -11.97
CA SER A 116 -8.56 8.41 -11.95
C SER A 116 -9.12 8.61 -10.54
N ILE A 117 -8.61 7.87 -9.55
CA ILE A 117 -8.97 8.07 -8.13
C ILE A 117 -8.61 9.49 -7.67
N THR A 118 -7.44 9.99 -8.08
CA THR A 118 -6.98 11.33 -7.70
C THR A 118 -7.85 12.42 -8.31
N GLU A 119 -8.27 12.25 -9.56
CA GLU A 119 -9.19 13.17 -10.24
C GLU A 119 -10.57 13.16 -9.59
N LEU A 120 -11.14 11.99 -9.33
CA LEU A 120 -12.41 11.84 -8.62
C LEU A 120 -12.35 12.45 -7.21
N ALA A 121 -11.25 12.26 -6.48
CA ALA A 121 -11.05 12.87 -5.17
C ALA A 121 -11.02 14.41 -5.25
N SER A 122 -10.43 14.97 -6.31
CA SER A 122 -10.43 16.42 -6.54
C SER A 122 -11.83 16.95 -6.85
N GLN A 123 -12.61 16.23 -7.65
CA GLN A 123 -14.01 16.60 -7.96
C GLN A 123 -14.90 16.49 -6.71
N TYR A 124 -14.69 15.44 -5.90
CA TYR A 124 -15.45 15.25 -4.67
C TYR A 124 -15.15 16.34 -3.64
N LYS A 125 -13.92 16.88 -3.59
CA LYS A 125 -13.53 17.94 -2.65
C LYS A 125 -14.43 19.17 -2.69
N GLU A 126 -14.78 19.66 -3.87
CA GLU A 126 -15.66 20.84 -3.99
C GLU A 126 -17.02 20.59 -3.32
N THR A 127 -17.48 19.35 -3.39
CA THR A 127 -18.75 18.97 -2.77
C THR A 127 -18.63 18.75 -1.28
N GLN A 128 -17.51 18.19 -0.80
CA GLN A 128 -17.20 18.14 0.63
C GLN A 128 -17.17 19.53 1.26
N ASP A 129 -16.52 20.49 0.58
CA ASP A 129 -16.43 21.87 1.07
C ASP A 129 -17.83 22.51 1.20
N LYS A 130 -18.78 22.19 0.29
CA LYS A 130 -20.20 22.60 0.41
C LYS A 130 -20.91 21.94 1.59
N ILE A 131 -20.71 20.64 1.81
CA ILE A 131 -21.30 19.91 2.95
C ILE A 131 -20.80 20.51 4.27
N ILE A 132 -19.49 20.80 4.36
CA ILE A 132 -18.87 21.44 5.52
C ILE A 132 -19.48 22.83 5.77
N ASP A 133 -19.63 23.66 4.73
CA ASP A 133 -20.21 25.00 4.85
C ASP A 133 -21.66 24.94 5.36
N TYR A 134 -22.49 24.05 4.83
CA TYR A 134 -23.86 23.87 5.31
C TYR A 134 -23.92 23.31 6.74
N ALA A 135 -23.11 22.31 7.08
CA ALA A 135 -23.04 21.73 8.42
C ALA A 135 -22.60 22.78 9.45
N MET A 136 -21.60 23.59 9.14
CA MET A 136 -21.12 24.67 10.01
C MET A 136 -22.15 25.79 10.21
N LYS A 137 -23.09 25.96 9.27
CA LYS A 137 -24.24 26.87 9.38
C LYS A 137 -25.45 26.24 10.08
N ASN A 138 -25.34 25.02 10.59
CA ASN A 138 -26.44 24.20 11.12
C ASN A 138 -27.56 23.94 10.09
N GLN A 139 -27.26 24.03 8.79
CA GLN A 139 -28.16 23.71 7.68
C GLN A 139 -28.08 22.20 7.38
N ASN A 140 -28.43 21.40 8.38
CA ASN A 140 -28.15 19.97 8.40
C ASN A 140 -29.00 19.19 7.38
N THR A 141 -30.19 19.69 7.04
CA THR A 141 -31.06 19.11 6.01
C THR A 141 -30.45 19.29 4.62
N GLU A 142 -29.96 20.49 4.32
CA GLU A 142 -29.29 20.81 3.05
C GLU A 142 -27.97 20.06 2.90
N ALA A 143 -27.21 19.93 3.99
CA ALA A 143 -25.98 19.12 4.02
C ALA A 143 -26.29 17.62 3.74
N TYR A 144 -27.37 17.10 4.33
CA TYR A 144 -27.81 15.71 4.12
C TYR A 144 -28.27 15.45 2.68
N GLU A 145 -29.07 16.35 2.09
CA GLU A 145 -29.54 16.25 0.70
C GLU A 145 -28.37 16.24 -0.28
N VAL A 146 -27.40 17.13 -0.12
CA VAL A 146 -26.18 17.15 -0.94
C VAL A 146 -25.40 15.84 -0.81
N ASN A 147 -25.24 15.32 0.41
CA ASN A 147 -24.54 14.05 0.65
C ASN A 147 -25.28 12.83 0.05
N HIS A 148 -26.61 12.78 0.17
CA HIS A 148 -27.43 11.69 -0.35
C HIS A 148 -27.42 11.63 -1.88
N LEU A 149 -27.53 12.79 -2.55
CA LEU A 149 -27.55 12.90 -3.99
C LEU A 149 -26.24 12.39 -4.63
N ILE A 150 -25.11 12.54 -3.94
CA ILE A 150 -23.81 12.01 -4.37
C ILE A 150 -23.72 10.49 -4.25
N MET A 151 -24.20 9.92 -3.13
CA MET A 151 -24.23 8.46 -2.97
C MET A 151 -25.04 7.79 -4.08
N LEU A 152 -26.13 8.43 -4.52
CA LEU A 152 -26.94 7.96 -5.64
C LEU A 152 -26.23 8.10 -6.99
N LEU A 153 -25.53 9.20 -7.25
CA LEU A 153 -24.74 9.37 -8.48
C LEU A 153 -23.60 8.35 -8.58
N HIS A 154 -22.99 7.97 -7.45
CA HIS A 154 -21.94 6.94 -7.42
C HIS A 154 -22.48 5.52 -7.68
N HIS A 155 -23.75 5.27 -7.37
CA HIS A 155 -24.44 4.01 -7.69
C HIS A 155 -24.94 3.93 -9.14
N LEU A 156 -25.19 5.07 -9.80
CA LEU A 156 -25.67 5.12 -11.19
C LEU A 156 -24.56 5.06 -12.24
N ASN A 157 -23.30 5.29 -11.83
CA ASN A 157 -22.15 5.34 -12.73
C ASN A 157 -21.28 4.05 -12.70
N ASN A 158 -21.81 2.97 -12.12
CA ASN A 158 -21.23 1.62 -12.09
C ASN A 158 -22.12 0.64 -12.87
#